data_AF-X0TVQ8-F1
#
_entry.id   AF-X0TVQ8-F1
#
_cell.length_a   1.000
_cell.length_b   1.000
_cell.length_c   1.000
_cell.angle_alpha   90.00
_cell.angle_beta   90.00
_cell.angle_gamma   90.00
#
_symmetry.space_group_name_H-M   'P 1'
#
loop_
_entity.id
_entity.type
_entity.pdbx_description
1 polymer ?
#
loop_
_entity_poly.entity_id
_entity_poly.type
_entity_poly.pdbx_seq_one_letter_code
_entity_poly.pdbx_strand_id
1 'polypeptide(L)'
;ALDIQPLPAIYTGRMRKIPLIRGIIALIEALVLGIKTLLYSANMSLEEEEEKISGGFVWAVVALSLVLATALFFVAPLFLARLLAPYINSSLVFHLIEGCIRLAIFVAYLKVMTLLPDIKRVFAYHGAEHKTINAYDDGAPLEVESVRGYGTAHVRCGTSFLFVVLIIAIIVFALIGRQSLWLMVLWRIILIPVIAGLGYEIIYFGANHSKNGLVKVIIAPGLLLQSLTTREPDDSQLEVALSALKKVIEVEQNAEAA
;
A
#
# COMPACT_ATOMS: atom_id res chain seq x y z
N ALA A 1 -20.09 -19.43 -8.20
CA ALA A 1 -21.08 -18.32 -8.16
C ALA A 1 -20.35 -17.05 -7.72
N LEU A 2 -20.80 -15.87 -8.15
CA LEU A 2 -20.20 -14.60 -7.71
C LEU A 2 -20.70 -14.27 -6.30
N ASP A 3 -19.78 -13.95 -5.39
CA ASP A 3 -20.11 -13.40 -4.08
C ASP A 3 -20.08 -11.86 -4.16
N ILE A 4 -21.28 -11.26 -4.24
CA ILE A 4 -21.44 -9.80 -4.33
C ILE A 4 -21.94 -9.30 -2.97
N GLN A 5 -21.17 -8.42 -2.34
CA GLN A 5 -21.49 -7.87 -1.02
C GLN A 5 -21.55 -6.34 -1.07
N PRO A 6 -22.58 -5.70 -0.50
CA PRO A 6 -22.64 -4.25 -0.41
C PRO A 6 -21.55 -3.71 0.52
N LEU A 7 -20.98 -2.57 0.18
CA LEU A 7 -20.06 -1.87 1.07
C LEU A 7 -20.81 -1.31 2.29
N PRO A 8 -20.26 -1.48 3.51
CA PRO A 8 -20.80 -0.84 4.70
C PRO A 8 -20.96 0.68 4.57
N ALA A 9 -22.00 1.25 5.19
CA ALA A 9 -22.33 2.68 5.10
C ALA A 9 -21.21 3.62 5.60
N ILE A 10 -20.32 3.15 6.48
CA ILE A 10 -19.16 3.92 6.93
C ILE A 10 -18.18 4.23 5.78
N TYR A 11 -18.14 3.36 4.76
CA TYR A 11 -17.31 3.52 3.57
C TYR A 11 -18.00 4.35 2.48
N THR A 12 -19.30 4.61 2.55
CA THR A 12 -20.03 5.39 1.53
C THR A 12 -20.64 6.69 2.07
N GLY A 13 -20.57 6.90 3.39
CA GLY A 13 -21.16 8.04 4.08
C GLY A 13 -20.40 9.37 3.97
N ARG A 14 -20.94 10.41 4.60
CA ARG A 14 -20.41 11.78 4.56
C ARG A 14 -18.96 11.91 5.08
N MET A 15 -18.53 11.03 5.99
CA MET A 15 -17.18 11.08 6.55
C MET A 15 -16.08 10.78 5.51
N ARG A 16 -16.38 10.03 4.44
CA ARG A 16 -15.45 9.81 3.31
C ARG A 16 -15.18 11.06 2.47
N LYS A 17 -15.92 12.15 2.71
CA LYS A 17 -15.71 13.45 2.05
C LYS A 17 -14.88 14.42 2.89
N ILE A 18 -14.63 14.12 4.17
CA ILE A 18 -13.91 15.01 5.07
C ILE A 18 -12.39 14.79 4.90
N PRO A 19 -11.59 15.83 4.59
CA PRO A 19 -10.14 15.70 4.50
C PRO A 19 -9.52 15.10 5.77
N LEU A 20 -8.42 14.36 5.61
CA LEU A 20 -7.72 13.56 6.65
C LEU A 20 -8.52 12.35 7.16
N ILE A 21 -9.81 12.53 7.46
CA ILE A 21 -10.69 11.44 7.94
C ILE A 21 -10.93 10.43 6.82
N ARG A 22 -11.15 10.89 5.59
CA ARG A 22 -11.37 10.01 4.43
C ARG A 22 -10.22 9.04 4.19
N GLY A 23 -8.99 9.47 4.45
CA GLY A 23 -7.81 8.62 4.29
C GLY A 23 -7.76 7.48 5.29
N ILE A 24 -8.13 7.76 6.54
CA ILE A 24 -8.25 6.74 7.59
C ILE A 24 -9.34 5.72 7.20
N ILE A 25 -10.51 6.21 6.78
CA ILE A 25 -11.62 5.35 6.36
C ILE A 25 -11.23 4.48 5.17
N ALA A 26 -10.63 5.07 4.13
CA ALA A 26 -10.20 4.35 2.93
C ALA A 26 -9.12 3.31 3.23
N LEU A 27 -8.19 3.61 4.17
CA LEU A 27 -7.15 2.65 4.57
C LEU A 27 -7.75 1.47 5.33
N ILE A 28 -8.69 1.71 6.25
CA ILE A 28 -9.40 0.66 6.98
C ILE A 28 -10.21 -0.20 6.01
N GLU A 29 -10.93 0.44 5.09
CA GLU A 29 -11.70 -0.23 4.02
C GLU A 29 -10.79 -1.16 3.21
N ALA A 30 -9.70 -0.64 2.65
CA ALA A 30 -8.76 -1.41 1.84
C ALA A 30 -8.11 -2.56 2.62
N LEU A 31 -7.74 -2.34 3.88
CA LEU A 31 -7.15 -3.38 4.72
C LEU A 31 -8.16 -4.50 5.02
N VAL A 32 -9.37 -4.15 5.44
CA VAL A 32 -10.41 -5.13 5.80
C VAL A 32 -10.85 -5.92 4.58
N LEU A 33 -11.13 -5.24 3.46
CA LEU A 33 -11.50 -5.90 2.22
C LEU A 33 -10.35 -6.76 1.69
N GLY A 34 -9.12 -6.23 1.67
CA GLY A 34 -7.94 -6.97 1.22
C GLY A 34 -7.72 -8.27 1.99
N ILE A 35 -7.76 -8.23 3.33
CA ILE A 35 -7.62 -9.44 4.16
C ILE A 35 -8.75 -10.43 3.89
N LYS A 36 -10.01 -9.96 3.81
CA LYS A 36 -11.16 -10.82 3.52
C LYS A 36 -11.03 -11.50 2.17
N THR A 37 -10.68 -10.75 1.12
CA THR A 37 -10.53 -11.27 -0.24
C THR A 37 -9.35 -12.24 -0.35
N LEU A 38 -8.22 -11.96 0.32
CA LEU A 38 -7.08 -12.88 0.37
C LEU A 38 -7.43 -14.22 1.03
N LEU A 39 -8.14 -14.17 2.17
CA LEU A 39 -8.59 -15.38 2.85
C LEU A 39 -9.63 -16.14 2.01
N TYR A 40 -10.52 -15.43 1.33
CA TYR A 40 -11.47 -16.03 0.39
C TYR A 40 -10.75 -16.75 -0.75
N SER A 41 -9.80 -16.10 -1.42
CA SER A 41 -9.03 -16.73 -2.51
C SER A 41 -8.20 -17.92 -2.03
N ALA A 42 -7.63 -17.84 -0.82
CA ALA A 42 -6.86 -18.94 -0.25
C ALA A 42 -7.75 -20.16 0.04
N ASN A 43 -8.94 -19.94 0.62
CA ASN A 43 -9.89 -21.03 0.87
C ASN A 43 -10.42 -21.64 -0.42
N MET A 44 -10.71 -20.83 -1.45
CA MET A 44 -11.14 -21.36 -2.75
C MET A 44 -10.05 -22.21 -3.42
N SER A 45 -8.79 -21.81 -3.28
CA SER A 45 -7.66 -22.59 -3.83
C SER A 45 -7.43 -23.93 -3.12
N LEU A 46 -7.88 -24.06 -1.86
CA LEU A 46 -7.74 -25.28 -1.06
C LEU A 46 -9.02 -26.13 -1.02
N GLU A 47 -10.13 -25.60 -1.54
CA GLU A 47 -11.43 -26.29 -1.56
C GLU A 47 -11.37 -27.60 -2.37
N GLU A 48 -10.52 -27.67 -3.40
CA GLU A 48 -10.25 -28.88 -4.18
C GLU A 48 -9.50 -29.97 -3.39
N GLU A 49 -8.80 -29.61 -2.32
CA GLU A 49 -7.97 -30.51 -1.49
C GLU A 49 -8.66 -30.92 -0.17
N GLU A 50 -9.91 -30.51 0.08
CA GLU A 50 -10.64 -30.62 1.37
C GLU A 50 -9.87 -30.04 2.59
N GLU A 51 -8.77 -29.32 2.38
CA GLU A 51 -8.01 -28.67 3.43
C GLU A 51 -8.56 -27.27 3.74
N LYS A 52 -8.83 -26.97 5.00
CA LYS A 52 -9.18 -25.62 5.45
C LYS A 52 -8.07 -25.07 6.32
N ILE A 53 -7.64 -23.85 6.02
CA ILE A 53 -6.70 -23.14 6.90
C ILE A 53 -7.40 -22.91 8.24
N SER A 54 -6.82 -23.45 9.32
CA SER A 54 -7.40 -23.25 10.65
C SER A 54 -7.34 -21.76 11.02
N GLY A 55 -8.43 -21.22 11.57
CA GLY A 55 -8.48 -19.82 12.01
C GLY A 55 -7.36 -19.50 13.03
N GLY A 56 -7.00 -20.46 13.89
CA GLY A 56 -5.89 -20.32 14.84
C GLY A 56 -4.54 -20.17 14.16
N PHE A 57 -4.29 -20.91 13.07
CA PHE A 57 -3.06 -20.78 12.29
C PHE A 57 -2.98 -19.42 11.60
N VAL A 58 -4.09 -18.94 11.01
CA VAL A 58 -4.14 -17.58 10.42
C VAL A 58 -3.75 -16.53 11.46
N TRP A 59 -4.34 -16.58 12.65
CA TRP A 59 -4.01 -15.63 13.72
C TRP A 59 -2.56 -15.72 14.18
N ALA A 60 -1.98 -16.93 14.24
CA ALA A 60 -0.56 -17.11 14.59
C ALA A 60 0.36 -16.46 13.54
N VAL A 61 0.10 -16.68 12.25
CA VAL A 61 0.87 -16.08 11.15
C VAL A 61 0.73 -14.55 11.14
N VAL A 62 -0.49 -14.03 11.36
CA VAL A 62 -0.74 -12.58 11.46
C VAL A 62 0.01 -11.99 12.64
N ALA A 63 -0.07 -12.59 13.83
CA ALA A 63 0.62 -12.12 15.03
C ALA A 63 2.14 -12.12 14.83
N LEU A 64 2.71 -13.21 14.27
CA LEU A 64 4.13 -13.29 13.95
C LEU A 64 4.55 -12.20 12.96
N SER A 65 3.75 -11.99 11.90
CA SER A 65 4.00 -10.96 10.89
C SER A 65 4.00 -9.55 11.51
N LEU A 66 3.08 -9.26 12.42
CA LEU A 66 3.02 -7.98 13.14
C LEU A 66 4.23 -7.77 14.06
N VAL A 67 4.67 -8.82 14.77
CA VAL A 67 5.87 -8.76 15.62
C VAL A 67 7.11 -8.49 14.76
N LEU A 68 7.28 -9.24 13.67
CA LEU A 68 8.41 -9.07 12.75
C LEU A 68 8.40 -7.69 12.08
N ALA A 69 7.23 -7.22 11.64
CA ALA A 69 7.08 -5.88 11.06
C ALA A 69 7.41 -4.78 12.09
N THR A 70 6.94 -4.92 13.32
CA THR A 70 7.26 -3.96 14.41
C THR A 70 8.75 -3.96 14.71
N ALA A 71 9.37 -5.13 14.82
CA ALA A 71 10.79 -5.26 15.05
C ALA A 71 11.61 -4.62 13.92
N LEU A 72 11.27 -4.92 12.66
CA LEU A 72 12.04 -4.49 11.49
C LEU A 72 11.85 -3.01 11.16
N PHE A 73 10.61 -2.49 11.22
CA PHE A 73 10.30 -1.14 10.72
C PHE A 73 10.18 -0.07 11.81
N PHE A 74 10.09 -0.46 13.09
CA PHE A 74 10.02 0.49 14.20
C PHE A 74 11.19 0.36 15.16
N VAL A 75 11.47 -0.85 15.65
CA VAL A 75 12.51 -1.06 16.66
C VAL A 75 13.91 -0.96 16.05
N ALA A 76 14.17 -1.65 14.95
CA ALA A 76 15.50 -1.67 14.33
C ALA A 76 15.99 -0.28 13.88
N PRO A 77 15.20 0.58 13.20
CA PRO A 77 15.66 1.92 12.83
C PRO A 77 15.97 2.79 14.05
N LEU A 78 15.12 2.74 15.08
CA LEU A 78 15.34 3.48 16.32
C LEU A 78 16.60 3.00 17.06
N PHE A 79 16.79 1.68 17.13
CA PHE A 79 17.97 1.09 17.73
C PHE A 79 19.25 1.51 16.99
N LEU A 80 19.28 1.38 15.67
CA LEU A 80 20.44 1.77 14.85
C LEU A 80 20.73 3.27 14.94
N ALA A 81 19.71 4.13 14.88
CA ALA A 81 19.89 5.56 15.09
C ALA A 81 20.45 5.88 16.48
N ARG A 82 20.05 5.10 17.51
CA ARG A 82 20.54 5.27 18.88
C ARG A 82 22.02 4.92 19.03
N LEU A 83 22.56 3.99 18.24
CA LEU A 83 24.01 3.71 18.22
C LEU A 83 24.81 4.93 17.75
N LEU A 84 24.22 5.77 16.90
CA LEU A 84 24.82 7.01 16.42
C LEU A 84 24.52 8.21 17.33
N ALA A 85 23.60 8.07 18.28
CA ALA A 85 23.14 9.16 19.14
C ALA A 85 24.23 9.87 19.96
N PRO A 86 25.30 9.21 20.44
CA PRO A 86 26.40 9.90 21.14
C PRO A 86 27.14 10.91 20.26
N TYR A 87 27.08 10.75 18.94
CA TYR A 87 27.75 11.62 17.96
C TYR A 87 26.84 12.72 17.40
N ILE A 88 25.56 12.77 17.83
CA ILE A 88 24.54 13.65 17.27
C ILE A 88 23.92 14.51 18.37
N ASN A 89 24.28 15.80 18.38
CA ASN A 89 23.75 16.78 19.34
C ASN A 89 22.41 17.39 18.88
N SER A 90 22.19 17.47 17.56
CA SER A 90 20.96 18.06 17.01
C SER A 90 19.83 17.05 16.99
N SER A 91 18.73 17.39 17.66
CA SER A 91 17.50 16.61 17.65
C SER A 91 16.93 16.42 16.24
N LEU A 92 17.02 17.45 15.39
CA LEU A 92 16.57 17.39 14.01
C LEU A 92 17.38 16.36 13.23
N VAL A 93 18.71 16.43 13.35
CA VAL A 93 19.63 15.52 12.65
C VAL A 93 19.42 14.07 13.10
N PHE A 94 19.15 13.85 14.39
CA PHE A 94 18.85 12.51 14.91
C PHE A 94 17.63 11.88 14.22
N HIS A 95 16.52 12.61 14.13
CA HIS A 95 15.29 12.11 13.49
C HIS A 95 15.39 11.98 11.98
N LEU A 96 16.15 12.86 11.32
CA LEU A 96 16.47 12.71 9.90
C LEU A 96 17.26 11.42 9.66
N ILE A 97 18.29 11.14 10.48
CA ILE A 97 19.09 9.91 10.38
C ILE A 97 18.22 8.67 10.64
N GLU A 98 17.42 8.67 11.70
CA GLU A 98 16.49 7.57 11.97
C GLU A 98 15.53 7.33 10.80
N GLY A 99 14.99 8.42 10.24
CA GLY A 99 14.16 8.41 9.06
C GLY A 99 14.83 7.78 7.84
N CYS A 100 16.05 8.22 7.54
CA CYS A 100 16.86 7.68 6.44
C CYS A 100 17.18 6.20 6.66
N ILE A 101 17.52 5.77 7.88
CA ILE A 101 17.75 4.36 8.23
C ILE A 101 16.47 3.55 7.98
N ARG A 102 15.31 4.04 8.43
CA ARG A 102 14.03 3.38 8.21
C ARG A 102 13.72 3.23 6.72
N LEU A 103 13.92 4.28 5.94
CA LEU A 103 13.71 4.25 4.50
C LEU A 103 14.67 3.27 3.81
N ALA A 104 15.94 3.25 4.21
CA ALA A 104 16.92 2.30 3.69
C ALA A 104 16.54 0.85 4.01
N ILE A 105 16.11 0.56 5.24
CA ILE A 105 15.61 -0.76 5.64
C ILE A 105 14.39 -1.15 4.80
N PHE A 106 13.45 -0.22 4.58
CA PHE A 106 12.26 -0.47 3.77
C PHE A 106 12.59 -0.80 2.31
N VAL A 107 13.46 -0.02 1.67
CA VAL A 107 13.91 -0.27 0.30
C VAL A 107 14.70 -1.58 0.21
N ALA A 108 15.58 -1.85 1.17
CA ALA A 108 16.34 -3.10 1.24
C ALA A 108 15.42 -4.31 1.41
N TYR A 109 14.41 -4.21 2.28
CA TYR A 109 13.39 -5.25 2.46
C TYR A 109 12.66 -5.54 1.16
N LEU A 110 12.13 -4.52 0.46
CA LEU A 110 11.47 -4.71 -0.83
C LEU A 110 12.41 -5.37 -1.84
N LYS A 111 13.67 -4.93 -1.92
CA LYS A 111 14.66 -5.53 -2.82
C LYS A 111 14.91 -7.00 -2.51
N VAL A 112 15.03 -7.38 -1.23
CA VAL A 112 15.19 -8.79 -0.83
C VAL A 112 13.95 -9.60 -1.19
N MET A 113 12.75 -9.06 -0.99
CA MET A 113 11.50 -9.73 -1.36
C MET A 113 11.42 -10.00 -2.87
N THR A 114 11.97 -9.13 -3.72
CA THR A 114 12.04 -9.40 -5.16
C THR A 114 12.91 -10.59 -5.54
N LEU A 115 13.66 -11.21 -4.62
CA LEU A 115 14.44 -12.41 -4.90
C LEU A 115 13.60 -13.69 -4.82
N LEU A 116 12.49 -13.67 -4.09
CA LEU A 116 11.61 -14.82 -3.87
C LEU A 116 10.70 -15.06 -5.10
N PRO A 117 10.70 -16.25 -5.72
CA PRO A 117 9.92 -16.54 -6.93
C PRO A 117 8.42 -16.26 -6.77
N ASP A 118 7.82 -16.68 -5.66
CA ASP A 118 6.38 -16.49 -5.42
C ASP A 118 6.01 -15.01 -5.32
N ILE A 119 6.86 -14.21 -4.67
CA ILE A 119 6.66 -12.76 -4.57
C ILE A 119 6.83 -12.08 -5.93
N LYS A 120 7.76 -12.54 -6.78
CA LYS A 120 7.88 -12.03 -8.15
C LYS A 120 6.59 -12.28 -8.94
N ARG A 121 5.97 -13.45 -8.78
CA ARG A 121 4.68 -13.78 -9.42
C ARG A 121 3.57 -12.85 -8.93
N VAL A 122 3.48 -12.59 -7.62
CA VAL A 122 2.53 -11.62 -7.05
C VAL A 122 2.75 -10.21 -7.60
N PHE A 123 4.01 -9.76 -7.70
CA PHE A 123 4.34 -8.46 -8.29
C PHE A 123 4.00 -8.37 -9.79
N ALA A 124 4.00 -9.49 -10.51
CA ALA A 124 3.55 -9.53 -11.90
C ALA A 124 2.02 -9.39 -12.00
N TYR A 125 1.23 -10.06 -11.14
CA TYR A 125 -0.21 -9.80 -11.04
C TYR A 125 -0.54 -8.35 -10.64
N HIS A 126 0.25 -7.75 -9.75
CA HIS A 126 0.13 -6.32 -9.43
C HIS A 126 0.44 -5.43 -10.65
N GLY A 127 1.46 -5.77 -11.43
CA GLY A 127 1.73 -5.11 -12.71
C GLY A 127 0.57 -5.25 -13.70
N ALA A 128 -0.08 -6.41 -13.76
CA ALA A 128 -1.25 -6.63 -14.60
C ALA A 128 -2.45 -5.76 -14.20
N GLU A 129 -2.71 -5.61 -12.89
CA GLU A 129 -3.74 -4.71 -12.37
C GLU A 129 -3.46 -3.26 -12.78
N HIS A 130 -2.23 -2.76 -12.54
CA HIS A 130 -1.86 -1.41 -12.95
C HIS A 130 -1.99 -1.16 -14.45
N LYS A 131 -1.53 -2.09 -15.31
CA LYS A 131 -1.68 -1.94 -16.76
C LYS A 131 -3.15 -1.88 -17.18
N THR A 132 -3.97 -2.76 -16.59
CA THR A 132 -5.40 -2.86 -16.89
C THR A 132 -6.15 -1.60 -16.45
N ILE A 133 -5.84 -1.05 -15.28
CA ILE A 133 -6.42 0.20 -14.78
C ILE A 133 -5.94 1.40 -15.60
N ASN A 134 -4.65 1.46 -15.96
CA ASN A 134 -4.13 2.53 -16.82
C ASN A 134 -4.84 2.54 -18.19
N ALA A 135 -5.05 1.36 -18.79
CA ALA A 135 -5.79 1.24 -20.05
C ALA A 135 -7.26 1.69 -19.91
N TYR A 136 -7.89 1.34 -18.80
CA TYR A 136 -9.25 1.77 -18.49
C TYR A 136 -9.35 3.30 -18.32
N ASP A 137 -8.42 3.91 -17.57
CA ASP A 137 -8.39 5.36 -17.35
C ASP A 137 -8.19 6.16 -18.66
N ASP A 138 -7.42 5.61 -19.60
CA ASP A 138 -7.20 6.19 -20.94
C ASP A 138 -8.33 5.87 -21.94
N GLY A 139 -9.36 5.12 -21.51
CA GLY A 139 -10.50 4.73 -22.34
C GLY A 139 -10.15 3.76 -23.47
N ALA A 140 -9.04 3.04 -23.34
CA ALA A 140 -8.60 2.07 -24.34
C ALA A 140 -9.42 0.77 -24.28
N PRO A 141 -9.43 -0.03 -25.37
CA PRO A 141 -10.06 -1.35 -25.34
C PRO A 141 -9.46 -2.24 -24.25
N LEU A 142 -10.33 -2.89 -23.47
CA LEU A 142 -9.95 -3.80 -22.39
C LEU A 142 -9.61 -5.21 -22.94
N GLU A 143 -8.65 -5.27 -23.85
CA GLU A 143 -8.15 -6.50 -24.46
C GLU A 143 -6.63 -6.64 -24.22
N VAL A 144 -6.12 -7.87 -24.16
CA VAL A 144 -4.73 -8.16 -23.78
C VAL A 144 -3.73 -7.39 -24.63
N GLU A 145 -3.95 -7.32 -25.94
CA GLU A 145 -3.09 -6.63 -26.90
C GLU A 145 -2.98 -5.13 -26.62
N SER A 146 -4.11 -4.51 -26.26
CA SER A 146 -4.20 -3.09 -25.92
C SER A 146 -3.53 -2.79 -24.58
N VAL A 147 -3.82 -3.61 -23.56
CA VAL A 147 -3.31 -3.43 -22.19
C VAL A 147 -1.80 -3.68 -22.09
N ARG A 148 -1.25 -4.57 -22.93
CA ARG A 148 0.19 -4.91 -22.93
C ARG A 148 1.10 -3.68 -23.02
N GLY A 149 0.69 -2.66 -23.80
CA GLY A 149 1.47 -1.45 -24.04
C GLY A 149 1.55 -0.47 -22.88
N TYR A 150 0.73 -0.65 -21.84
CA TYR A 150 0.71 0.24 -20.67
C TYR A 150 1.85 -0.07 -19.70
N GLY A 151 2.24 0.93 -18.91
CA GLY A 151 3.26 0.77 -17.87
C GLY A 151 2.72 0.10 -16.62
N THR A 152 3.61 -0.52 -15.84
CA THR A 152 3.27 -1.14 -14.54
C THR A 152 3.23 -0.13 -13.38
N ALA A 153 3.42 1.17 -13.63
CA ALA A 153 3.34 2.20 -12.61
C ALA A 153 1.99 2.91 -12.69
N HIS A 154 1.39 3.21 -11.54
CA HIS A 154 0.11 3.91 -11.47
C HIS A 154 0.04 4.86 -10.27
N VAL A 155 -0.50 6.07 -10.48
CA VAL A 155 -0.47 7.15 -9.48
C VAL A 155 -1.33 6.91 -8.25
N ARG A 156 -2.27 5.96 -8.31
CA ARG A 156 -3.19 5.63 -7.19
C ARG A 156 -2.76 4.38 -6.40
N CYS A 157 -1.56 3.85 -6.64
CA CYS A 157 -1.08 2.63 -5.97
C CYS A 157 -0.78 2.84 -4.48
N GLY A 158 -1.13 1.83 -3.66
CA GLY A 158 -0.83 1.78 -2.23
C GLY A 158 0.66 1.76 -1.88
N THR A 159 1.54 1.25 -2.76
CA THR A 159 3.00 1.30 -2.52
C THR A 159 3.53 2.73 -2.50
N SER A 160 3.00 3.61 -3.36
CA SER A 160 3.35 5.04 -3.31
C SER A 160 2.81 5.71 -2.05
N PHE A 161 1.64 5.29 -1.56
CA PHE A 161 1.11 5.75 -0.28
C PHE A 161 2.05 5.41 0.89
N LEU A 162 2.54 4.17 0.98
CA LEU A 162 3.49 3.79 2.05
C LEU A 162 4.77 4.63 2.00
N PHE A 163 5.32 4.90 0.81
CA PHE A 163 6.48 5.76 0.66
C PHE A 163 6.20 7.19 1.15
N VAL A 164 5.07 7.78 0.75
CA VAL A 164 4.66 9.12 1.21
C VAL A 164 4.48 9.15 2.73
N VAL A 165 3.85 8.13 3.32
CA VAL A 165 3.69 7.97 4.77
C VAL A 165 5.05 7.94 5.48
N LEU A 166 6.04 7.23 4.93
CA LEU A 166 7.39 7.22 5.50
C LEU A 166 8.01 8.62 5.48
N ILE A 167 7.94 9.34 4.35
CA ILE A 167 8.50 10.70 4.25
C ILE A 167 7.82 11.67 5.21
N ILE A 168 6.48 11.64 5.29
CA ILE A 168 5.72 12.47 6.25
C ILE A 168 6.12 12.12 7.68
N ALA A 169 6.28 10.83 8.00
CA ALA A 169 6.71 10.40 9.33
C ALA A 169 8.07 11.00 9.70
N ILE A 170 9.03 11.05 8.77
CA ILE A 170 10.34 11.69 9.00
C ILE A 170 10.15 13.15 9.38
N ILE A 171 9.37 13.90 8.59
CA ILE A 171 9.12 15.32 8.83
C ILE A 171 8.42 15.55 10.18
N VAL A 172 7.35 14.80 10.46
CA VAL A 172 6.57 14.95 11.69
C VAL A 172 7.40 14.63 12.94
N PHE A 173 8.16 13.54 12.94
CA PHE A 173 9.00 13.19 14.10
C PHE A 173 10.19 14.13 14.26
N ALA A 174 10.75 14.63 13.15
CA ALA A 174 11.80 15.64 13.19
C ALA A 174 11.35 16.94 13.88
N LEU A 175 10.07 17.32 13.73
CA LEU A 175 9.48 18.48 14.41
C LEU A 175 9.18 18.23 15.90
N ILE A 176 8.82 17.01 16.29
CA ILE A 176 8.57 16.66 17.71
C ILE A 176 9.86 16.71 18.54
N GLY A 177 10.97 16.33 17.93
CA GLY A 177 12.27 16.33 18.58
C GLY A 177 12.51 15.12 19.50
N ARG A 178 13.71 15.04 20.06
CA ARG A 178 14.25 13.88 20.76
C ARG A 178 13.81 13.91 22.21
N GLN A 179 12.89 13.02 22.56
CA GLN A 179 12.35 12.87 23.90
C GLN A 179 12.86 11.57 24.57
N SER A 180 12.32 11.23 25.74
CA SER A 180 12.54 9.92 26.34
C SER A 180 12.03 8.80 25.42
N LEU A 181 12.61 7.60 25.54
CA LEU A 181 12.30 6.49 24.64
C LEU A 181 10.81 6.12 24.66
N TRP A 182 10.18 6.12 25.83
CA TRP A 182 8.76 5.79 25.95
C TRP A 182 7.87 6.84 25.29
N LEU A 183 8.21 8.14 25.37
CA LEU A 183 7.48 9.20 24.69
C LEU A 183 7.63 9.07 23.17
N MET A 184 8.83 8.75 22.70
CA MET A 184 9.07 8.51 21.28
C MET A 184 8.22 7.35 20.74
N VAL A 185 8.07 6.27 21.51
CA VAL A 185 7.17 5.16 21.15
C VAL A 185 5.70 5.59 21.20
N LEU A 186 5.29 6.32 22.23
CA LEU A 186 3.92 6.81 22.38
C LEU A 186 3.50 7.70 21.20
N TRP A 187 4.35 8.65 20.81
CA TRP A 187 4.10 9.53 19.67
C TRP A 187 4.00 8.77 18.35
N ARG A 188 4.75 7.67 18.18
CA ARG A 188 4.63 6.84 16.99
C ARG A 188 3.27 6.21 16.86
N ILE A 189 2.64 5.81 17.96
CA ILE A 189 1.31 5.19 17.97
C ILE A 189 0.23 6.25 17.78
N ILE A 190 0.29 7.35 18.54
CA ILE A 190 -0.72 8.41 18.51
C ILE A 190 -0.77 9.09 17.14
N LEU A 191 0.38 9.25 16.47
CA LEU A 191 0.44 9.96 15.19
C LEU A 191 0.18 9.09 13.96
N ILE A 192 -0.01 7.77 14.10
CA ILE A 192 -0.35 6.90 12.94
C ILE A 192 -1.53 7.46 12.15
N PRO A 193 -2.68 7.81 12.77
CA PRO A 193 -3.84 8.29 12.01
C PRO A 193 -3.57 9.63 11.32
N VAL A 194 -2.79 10.52 11.95
CA VAL A 194 -2.44 11.83 11.39
C VAL A 194 -1.53 11.67 10.18
N ILE A 195 -0.46 10.87 10.32
CA ILE A 195 0.50 10.61 9.23
C ILE A 195 -0.19 9.90 8.07
N ALA A 196 -1.02 8.89 8.36
CA ALA A 196 -1.79 8.17 7.34
C ALA A 196 -2.80 9.07 6.63
N GLY A 197 -3.53 9.90 7.37
CA GLY A 197 -4.45 10.89 6.82
C GLY A 197 -3.74 11.87 5.89
N LEU A 198 -2.62 12.46 6.34
CA LEU A 198 -1.81 13.37 5.51
C LEU A 198 -1.27 12.66 4.26
N GLY A 199 -0.78 11.43 4.40
CA GLY A 199 -0.27 10.66 3.26
C GLY A 199 -1.34 10.39 2.21
N TYR A 200 -2.55 10.09 2.66
CA TYR A 200 -3.68 9.88 1.76
C TYR A 200 -4.05 11.17 1.03
N GLU A 201 -4.08 12.31 1.72
CA GLU A 201 -4.37 13.61 1.09
C GLU A 201 -3.35 13.96 0.01
N ILE A 202 -2.07 13.69 0.24
CA ILE A 202 -1.01 13.93 -0.77
C ILE A 202 -1.21 13.03 -1.99
N ILE A 203 -1.49 11.74 -1.80
CA ILE A 203 -1.73 10.81 -2.92
C ILE A 203 -3.01 11.18 -3.66
N TYR A 204 -4.08 11.49 -2.95
CA TYR A 204 -5.36 11.93 -3.53
C TYR A 204 -5.18 13.21 -4.35
N PHE A 205 -4.45 14.18 -3.83
CA PHE A 205 -4.12 15.42 -4.54
C PHE A 205 -3.26 15.12 -5.78
N GLY A 206 -2.25 14.27 -5.64
CA GLY A 206 -1.34 13.87 -6.71
C GLY A 206 -2.05 13.17 -7.86
N ALA A 207 -2.98 12.27 -7.57
CA ALA A 207 -3.80 11.59 -8.56
C ALA A 207 -4.68 12.58 -9.35
N ASN A 208 -5.32 13.53 -8.65
CA ASN A 208 -6.21 14.51 -9.28
C ASN A 208 -5.47 15.62 -10.05
N HIS A 209 -4.16 15.78 -9.85
CA HIS A 209 -3.34 16.81 -10.50
C HIS A 209 -2.15 16.21 -11.25
N SER A 210 -2.25 14.96 -11.68
CA SER A 210 -1.18 14.19 -12.33
C SER A 210 -0.66 14.85 -13.62
N LYS A 211 -1.43 15.75 -14.26
CA LYS A 211 -1.02 16.50 -15.45
C LYS A 211 -0.06 17.66 -15.14
N ASN A 212 0.01 18.13 -13.89
CA ASN A 212 0.89 19.24 -13.49
C ASN A 212 2.35 18.77 -13.34
N GLY A 213 3.28 19.45 -14.01
CA GLY A 213 4.71 19.10 -13.99
C GLY A 213 5.33 19.07 -12.59
N LEU A 214 4.96 19.99 -11.70
CA LEU A 214 5.48 20.00 -10.32
C LEU A 214 4.98 18.78 -9.53
N VAL A 215 3.69 18.45 -9.69
CA VAL A 215 3.08 17.29 -9.05
C VAL A 215 3.74 16.00 -9.53
N LYS A 216 4.04 15.89 -10.84
CA LYS A 216 4.78 14.75 -11.40
C LYS A 216 6.14 14.56 -10.73
N VAL A 217 6.90 15.62 -10.51
CA VAL A 217 8.21 15.54 -9.83
C VAL A 217 8.06 15.07 -8.39
N ILE A 218 7.04 15.56 -7.67
CA ILE A 218 6.80 15.19 -6.27
C ILE A 218 6.42 13.70 -6.14
N ILE A 219 5.58 13.18 -7.04
CA ILE A 219 5.13 11.78 -6.98
C ILE A 219 6.13 10.80 -7.62
N ALA A 220 7.05 11.28 -8.47
CA ALA A 220 7.99 10.43 -9.21
C ALA A 220 8.80 9.47 -8.32
N PRO A 221 9.35 9.85 -7.16
CA PRO A 221 10.04 8.91 -6.28
C PRO A 221 9.14 7.75 -5.81
N GLY A 222 7.86 8.05 -5.54
CA GLY A 222 6.86 7.05 -5.19
C GLY A 222 6.53 6.11 -6.35
N LEU A 223 6.52 6.61 -7.58
CA LEU A 223 6.33 5.79 -8.79
C LEU A 223 7.56 4.92 -9.08
N LEU A 224 8.77 5.46 -8.92
CA LEU A 224 10.01 4.70 -9.05
C LEU A 224 10.07 3.54 -8.07
N LEU A 225 9.60 3.73 -6.83
CA LEU A 225 9.54 2.64 -5.86
C LEU A 225 8.63 1.49 -6.31
N GLN A 226 7.58 1.76 -7.11
CA GLN A 226 6.71 0.71 -7.63
C GLN A 226 7.45 -0.26 -8.55
N SER A 227 8.59 0.12 -9.15
CA SER A 227 9.40 -0.82 -9.94
C SER A 227 9.98 -1.95 -9.08
N LEU A 228 9.97 -1.82 -7.74
CA LEU A 228 10.36 -2.88 -6.81
C LEU A 228 9.18 -3.77 -6.40
N THR A 229 7.93 -3.35 -6.63
CA THR A 229 6.71 -4.07 -6.22
C THR A 229 5.78 -4.42 -7.37
N THR A 230 6.22 -4.16 -8.61
CA THR A 230 5.52 -4.51 -9.84
C THR A 230 6.49 -5.18 -10.79
N ARG A 231 5.99 -6.05 -11.65
CA ARG A 231 6.75 -6.75 -12.70
C ARG A 231 5.91 -6.82 -13.96
N GLU A 232 6.60 -7.01 -15.08
CA GLU A 232 5.94 -7.29 -16.36
C GLU A 232 5.15 -8.60 -16.26
N PRO A 233 3.82 -8.56 -16.45
CA PRO A 233 2.98 -9.75 -16.44
C PRO A 233 3.08 -10.52 -17.75
N ASP A 234 2.79 -11.82 -17.69
CA ASP A 234 2.44 -12.60 -18.88
C ASP A 234 0.96 -12.40 -19.28
N ASP A 235 0.59 -12.92 -20.45
CA ASP A 235 -0.74 -12.75 -21.01
C ASP A 235 -1.83 -13.38 -20.13
N SER A 236 -1.54 -14.51 -19.46
CA SER A 236 -2.49 -15.14 -18.54
C SER A 236 -2.78 -14.27 -17.33
N GLN A 237 -1.78 -13.54 -16.83
CA GLN A 237 -1.95 -12.61 -15.72
C GLN A 237 -2.74 -11.36 -16.15
N LEU A 238 -2.53 -10.89 -17.39
CA LEU A 238 -3.34 -9.81 -17.98
C LEU A 238 -4.80 -10.23 -18.14
N GLU A 239 -5.07 -11.45 -18.62
CA GLU A 239 -6.43 -11.98 -18.75
C GLU A 239 -7.15 -12.05 -17.39
N VAL A 240 -6.45 -12.46 -16.33
CA VAL A 240 -7.01 -12.48 -14.96
C VAL A 240 -7.36 -11.06 -14.51
N ALA A 241 -6.46 -10.08 -14.68
CA ALA A 241 -6.70 -8.70 -14.29
C ALA A 241 -7.86 -8.07 -15.10
N LEU A 242 -7.92 -8.32 -16.41
CA LEU A 242 -8.98 -7.89 -17.30
C LEU A 242 -10.33 -8.49 -16.93
N SER A 243 -10.37 -9.79 -16.64
CA SER A 243 -11.59 -10.48 -16.22
C SER A 243 -12.13 -9.91 -14.91
N ALA A 244 -11.24 -9.65 -13.94
CA ALA A 244 -11.61 -9.02 -12.68
C ALA A 244 -12.16 -7.60 -12.89
N LEU A 245 -11.46 -6.75 -13.67
CA LEU A 245 -11.90 -5.37 -13.90
C LEU A 245 -13.21 -5.29 -14.68
N LYS A 246 -13.32 -6.04 -15.80
CA LYS A 246 -14.56 -6.10 -16.60
C LYS A 246 -15.75 -6.48 -15.73
N LYS A 247 -15.55 -7.42 -14.79
CA LYS A 247 -16.63 -7.85 -13.93
C LYS A 247 -17.06 -6.80 -12.90
N VAL A 248 -16.11 -6.06 -12.33
CA VAL A 248 -16.41 -4.93 -11.44
C VAL A 248 -17.23 -3.87 -12.20
N ILE A 249 -16.81 -3.51 -13.41
CA ILE A 249 -17.52 -2.53 -14.26
C ILE A 249 -18.95 -2.99 -14.54
N GLU A 250 -19.14 -4.25 -14.93
CA GLU A 250 -20.47 -4.82 -15.21
C GLU A 250 -21.39 -4.75 -13.98
N VAL A 251 -20.87 -5.10 -12.80
CA VAL A 251 -21.65 -5.06 -11.55
C VAL A 251 -22.02 -3.63 -11.17
N GLU A 252 -21.10 -2.67 -11.31
CA GLU A 252 -21.37 -1.25 -11.04
C GLU A 252 -22.42 -0.68 -12.00
N GLN A 253 -22.31 -0.95 -13.30
CA GLN A 253 -23.29 -0.50 -14.30
C GLN A 253 -24.69 -1.07 -14.05
N ASN A 254 -24.78 -2.35 -13.66
CA ASN A 254 -26.06 -2.97 -13.33
C ASN A 254 -26.68 -2.38 -12.05
N ALA A 255 -25.86 -1.99 -11.07
CA ALA A 255 -26.32 -1.33 -9.86
C ALA A 255 -26.78 0.12 -10.10
N GLU A 256 -26.15 0.83 -11.04
CA GLU A 256 -26.58 2.18 -11.44
C GLU A 256 -27.87 2.18 -12.28
N ALA A 257 -28.11 1.10 -13.03
CA ALA A 257 -29.30 0.94 -13.85
C ALA A 257 -30.56 0.49 -13.08
N ALA A 258 -30.40 -0.01 -11.85
CA ALA A 258 -31.47 -0.53 -10.98
C ALA A 258 -32.03 0.53 -10.02
#